data_AF-A0A8T5NE10-F1
#
_entry.id   AF-A0A8T5NE10-F1
#
_cell.length_a   1.000
_cell.length_b   1.000
_cell.length_c   1.000
_cell.angle_alpha   90.00
_cell.angle_beta   90.00
_cell.angle_gamma   90.00
#
_symmetry.space_group_name_H-M   'P 1'
#
loop_
_entity.id
_entity.type
_entity.pdbx_description
1 polymer ?
#
loop_
_entity_poly.entity_id
_entity_poly.type
_entity_poly.pdbx_seq_one_letter_code
_entity_poly.pdbx_strand_id
1 'polypeptide(L)'
;MTESTRLYKYIPLLLIISLLAVSGCLDGSTYQENTLNISTEKTVYNSNETLRVNVYFNSTIEENAQLHVSGIKNQFGRPMLEETRDIILKKGDNSFDFEFKTPSCEECSAVAPGEHYINATIAFNRNTYEVYSKITLEREVTNVSEEQSGNTSAQVEQTQQLETRKNDRSVTVEYFYDPACQKCAKSAPVIDSVVRSYGDNVSFSKYNVLTDEGLSLAKKYQLPGVPSVVVNEQKLISYGDYEGNMTRLEEILREAIENASLSPAIAPVKQKIVLSVPSVFVVGFIAGFNPCLLAILAFIASVSLATTGRRRNVLLIVLMFSLGIFVTYLIVGIGLLNIIEQLPALQASIKNFLVILVAVLGLWHVYDAWHMRKNTESSFYTPKSFIRLTESVTKNVSLPASFFIGALFSLIKAPCVGAVYFVIIDMVRSGSGQGMLYLAAYNLGVVLPVLVLGFAIAFGLNPEKVEKFRKEKRVAMRLFTGITLLIIAALMQANII
;
A
#
# COMPACT_ATOMS: atom_id res chain seq x y z
N MET A 1 29.49 -28.40 -42.03
CA MET A 1 28.04 -28.65 -42.08
C MET A 1 27.33 -27.75 -41.08
N THR A 2 26.63 -26.76 -41.65
CA THR A 2 25.52 -25.94 -41.12
C THR A 2 25.68 -25.15 -39.81
N GLU A 3 26.27 -23.96 -39.96
CA GLU A 3 26.27 -22.83 -39.00
C GLU A 3 24.87 -22.17 -38.82
N SER A 4 23.92 -22.48 -39.70
CA SER A 4 22.56 -21.90 -39.72
C SER A 4 21.60 -22.49 -38.66
N THR A 5 21.94 -23.62 -38.05
CA THR A 5 21.06 -24.32 -37.08
C THR A 5 21.15 -23.83 -35.62
N ARG A 6 22.04 -22.87 -35.29
CA ARG A 6 22.18 -22.36 -33.90
C ARG A 6 21.26 -21.21 -33.53
N LEU A 7 20.67 -20.51 -34.50
CA LEU A 7 19.81 -19.36 -34.23
C LEU A 7 18.44 -19.78 -33.68
N TYR A 8 17.90 -20.92 -34.14
CA TYR A 8 16.59 -21.43 -33.74
C TYR A 8 16.46 -21.79 -32.24
N LYS A 9 17.58 -22.06 -31.55
CA LYS A 9 17.59 -22.35 -30.10
C LYS A 9 17.37 -21.11 -29.23
N TYR A 10 17.58 -19.92 -29.77
CA TYR A 10 17.37 -18.66 -29.06
C TYR A 10 16.08 -17.96 -29.48
N ILE A 11 15.39 -18.45 -30.52
CA ILE A 11 14.11 -17.90 -30.97
C ILE A 11 13.06 -17.84 -29.84
N PRO A 12 12.84 -18.84 -28.97
CA PRO A 12 11.87 -18.69 -27.88
C PRO A 12 12.34 -17.70 -26.80
N LEU A 13 13.64 -17.62 -26.50
CA LEU A 13 14.18 -16.67 -25.53
C LEU A 13 14.16 -15.23 -26.08
N LEU A 14 14.48 -15.04 -27.35
CA LEU A 14 14.38 -13.78 -28.08
C LEU A 14 12.91 -13.38 -28.31
N LEU A 15 12.00 -14.33 -28.52
CA LEU A 15 10.55 -14.08 -28.58
C LEU A 15 9.98 -13.66 -27.22
N ILE A 16 10.46 -14.25 -26.13
CA ILE A 16 10.07 -13.85 -24.76
C ILE A 16 10.65 -12.48 -24.42
N ILE A 17 11.92 -12.21 -24.76
CA ILE A 17 12.55 -10.89 -24.59
C ILE A 17 11.88 -9.85 -25.50
N SER A 18 11.48 -10.20 -26.73
CA SER A 18 10.76 -9.31 -27.62
C SER A 18 9.30 -9.13 -27.20
N LEU A 19 8.61 -10.15 -26.66
CA LEU A 19 7.27 -9.98 -26.09
C LEU A 19 7.30 -9.07 -24.85
N LEU A 20 8.34 -9.17 -24.02
CA LEU A 20 8.56 -8.31 -22.86
C LEU A 20 9.06 -6.91 -23.24
N ALA A 21 9.74 -6.74 -24.38
CA ALA A 21 10.18 -5.43 -24.87
C ALA A 21 9.11 -4.71 -25.70
N VAL A 22 8.26 -5.44 -26.45
CA VAL A 22 7.18 -4.87 -27.27
C VAL A 22 5.98 -4.46 -26.41
N SER A 23 5.78 -5.08 -25.24
CA SER A 23 4.80 -4.58 -24.26
C SER A 23 5.27 -3.33 -23.50
N GLY A 24 6.50 -2.86 -23.74
CA GLY A 24 7.08 -1.64 -23.17
C GLY A 24 7.35 -0.50 -24.16
N CYS A 25 6.97 -0.63 -25.44
CA CYS A 25 7.06 0.47 -26.39
C CYS A 25 5.85 1.40 -26.24
N LEU A 26 6.07 2.43 -25.42
CA LEU A 26 5.34 3.68 -25.33
C LEU A 26 5.10 4.26 -26.74
N ASP A 27 3.83 4.45 -27.10
CA ASP A 27 3.46 5.53 -28.02
C ASP A 27 3.73 6.84 -27.29
N GLY A 28 4.80 7.51 -27.70
CA GLY A 28 5.10 8.89 -27.33
C GLY A 28 4.15 9.83 -28.06
N SER A 29 2.88 9.84 -27.69
CA SER A 29 2.04 11.03 -27.82
C SER A 29 2.04 11.73 -26.48
N THR A 30 2.51 12.97 -26.44
CA THR A 30 2.25 13.91 -25.35
C THR A 30 0.73 13.99 -25.16
N TYR A 31 0.17 13.17 -24.27
CA TYR A 31 -1.21 13.26 -23.86
C TYR A 31 -1.33 14.57 -23.07
N GLN A 32 -1.85 15.62 -23.71
CA GLN A 32 -2.45 16.71 -22.96
C GLN A 32 -3.68 16.11 -22.28
N GLU A 33 -3.65 15.96 -20.96
CA GLU A 33 -4.82 15.55 -20.20
C GLU A 33 -5.74 16.75 -19.99
N ASN A 34 -7.05 16.49 -20.00
CA ASN A 34 -8.02 17.50 -19.60
C ASN A 34 -7.85 17.78 -18.10
N THR A 35 -7.67 19.04 -17.71
CA THR A 35 -7.50 19.44 -16.32
C THR A 35 -8.62 20.38 -15.87
N LEU A 36 -9.18 20.12 -14.69
CA LEU A 36 -10.24 20.91 -14.08
C LEU A 36 -9.74 21.49 -12.75
N ASN A 37 -9.79 22.80 -12.62
CA ASN A 37 -9.46 23.53 -11.39
C ASN A 37 -10.61 24.44 -10.99
N ILE A 38 -10.76 24.65 -9.68
CA ILE A 38 -11.71 25.59 -9.09
C ILE A 38 -10.96 26.52 -8.15
N SER A 39 -11.35 27.78 -8.13
CA SER A 39 -10.80 28.77 -7.23
C SER A 39 -11.90 29.68 -6.71
N THR A 40 -11.68 30.22 -5.51
CA THR A 40 -12.54 31.22 -4.89
C THR A 40 -11.70 32.46 -4.59
N GLU A 41 -12.34 33.62 -4.55
CA GLU A 41 -11.63 34.88 -4.27
C GLU A 41 -11.00 34.90 -2.87
N LYS A 42 -11.65 34.23 -1.91
CA LYS A 42 -11.22 34.13 -0.50
C LYS A 42 -11.37 32.68 -0.02
N THR A 43 -10.77 32.39 1.13
CA THR A 43 -10.92 31.10 1.82
C THR A 43 -11.84 31.19 3.04
N VAL A 44 -12.14 32.40 3.52
CA VAL A 44 -13.04 32.66 4.66
C VAL A 44 -14.13 33.62 4.20
N TYR A 45 -15.39 33.27 4.47
CA TYR A 45 -16.57 34.07 4.11
C TYR A 45 -17.48 34.23 5.33
N ASN A 46 -18.06 35.42 5.47
CA ASN A 46 -19.11 35.68 6.45
C ASN A 46 -20.47 35.20 5.95
N SER A 47 -21.43 35.12 6.87
CA SER A 47 -22.84 34.87 6.54
C SER A 47 -23.38 35.94 5.58
N ASN A 48 -24.14 35.54 4.56
CA ASN A 48 -24.71 36.42 3.51
C ASN A 48 -23.68 37.21 2.66
N GLU A 49 -22.40 36.85 2.71
CA GLU A 49 -21.36 37.42 1.84
C GLU A 49 -21.48 36.87 0.41
N THR A 50 -21.10 37.68 -0.57
CA THR A 50 -21.01 37.25 -1.97
C THR A 50 -19.80 36.33 -2.17
N LEU A 51 -20.06 35.09 -2.57
CA LEU A 51 -19.08 34.07 -2.91
C LEU A 51 -18.91 34.01 -4.43
N ARG A 52 -17.71 34.35 -4.90
CA ARG A 52 -17.31 34.24 -6.31
C ARG A 52 -16.46 33.00 -6.53
N VAL A 53 -16.88 32.17 -7.47
CA VAL A 53 -16.23 30.90 -7.83
C VAL A 53 -15.81 30.97 -9.29
N ASN A 54 -14.52 30.77 -9.56
CA ASN A 54 -14.00 30.63 -10.91
C ASN A 54 -13.62 29.17 -11.18
N VAL A 55 -14.17 28.61 -12.25
CA VAL A 55 -13.89 27.25 -12.72
C VAL A 55 -13.04 27.34 -13.99
N TYR A 56 -11.83 26.77 -13.93
CA TYR A 56 -10.91 26.67 -15.06
C TYR A 56 -10.89 25.25 -15.61
N PHE A 57 -11.07 25.10 -16.92
CA PHE A 57 -11.01 23.82 -17.59
C PHE A 57 -10.15 23.88 -18.86
N ASN A 58 -9.10 23.08 -18.92
CA ASN A 58 -8.33 22.89 -20.14
C ASN A 58 -8.90 21.70 -20.91
N SER A 59 -9.50 21.97 -22.08
CA SER A 59 -10.11 20.95 -22.93
C SER A 59 -9.23 20.60 -24.12
N THR A 60 -9.07 19.31 -24.39
CA THR A 60 -8.40 18.79 -25.60
C THR A 60 -9.27 18.86 -26.85
N ILE A 61 -10.59 18.98 -26.67
CA ILE A 61 -11.61 18.95 -27.73
C ILE A 61 -12.57 20.13 -27.64
N GLU A 62 -13.29 20.41 -28.73
CA GLU A 62 -14.35 21.40 -28.78
C GLU A 62 -15.71 20.70 -28.80
N GLU A 63 -16.51 20.86 -27.75
CA GLU A 63 -17.79 20.14 -27.58
C GLU A 63 -18.72 20.85 -26.59
N ASN A 64 -20.03 20.57 -26.68
CA ASN A 64 -21.00 20.97 -25.67
C ASN A 64 -20.82 20.14 -24.40
N ALA A 65 -20.81 20.78 -23.24
CA ALA A 65 -20.68 20.15 -21.94
C ALA A 65 -21.67 20.78 -20.95
N GLN A 66 -21.92 20.07 -19.85
CA GLN A 66 -22.71 20.60 -18.74
C GLN A 66 -21.79 20.85 -17.55
N LEU A 67 -21.74 22.09 -17.09
CA LEU A 67 -21.00 22.51 -15.90
C LEU A 67 -21.97 22.70 -14.74
N HIS A 68 -21.77 21.92 -13.69
CA HIS A 68 -22.56 21.93 -12.47
C HIS A 68 -21.69 22.36 -11.29
N VAL A 69 -22.06 23.43 -10.60
CA VAL A 69 -21.39 23.92 -9.39
C VAL A 69 -22.34 23.80 -8.22
N SER A 70 -21.95 23.10 -7.16
CA SER A 70 -22.73 23.02 -5.92
C SER A 70 -21.86 23.17 -4.68
N GLY A 71 -22.45 23.37 -3.52
CA GLY A 71 -21.66 23.52 -2.31
C GLY A 71 -22.45 23.89 -1.07
N ILE A 72 -21.74 23.91 0.06
CA ILE A 72 -22.26 24.26 1.39
C ILE A 72 -23.50 23.43 1.73
N LYS A 73 -23.29 22.27 2.34
CA LYS A 73 -24.38 21.36 2.70
C LYS A 73 -24.92 21.70 4.08
N ASN A 74 -26.24 21.75 4.21
CA ASN A 74 -26.87 21.83 5.52
C ASN A 74 -26.79 20.48 6.27
N GLN A 75 -27.23 20.43 7.53
CA GLN A 75 -27.20 19.24 8.39
C GLN A 75 -28.03 18.06 7.85
N PHE A 76 -28.89 18.31 6.86
CA PHE A 76 -29.68 17.31 6.15
C PHE A 76 -29.04 16.84 4.84
N GLY A 77 -27.83 17.31 4.52
CA GLY A 77 -27.06 16.95 3.33
C GLY A 77 -27.50 17.63 2.03
N ARG A 78 -28.41 18.62 2.09
CA ARG A 78 -28.86 19.36 0.90
C ARG A 78 -27.85 20.47 0.56
N PRO A 79 -27.45 20.63 -0.71
CA PRO A 79 -26.61 21.76 -1.12
C PRO A 79 -27.40 23.06 -0.99
N MET A 80 -26.79 24.08 -0.39
CA MET A 80 -27.38 25.43 -0.27
C MET A 80 -27.00 26.31 -1.45
N LEU A 81 -25.96 25.93 -2.20
CA LEU A 81 -25.55 26.54 -3.45
C LEU A 81 -25.59 25.47 -4.54
N GLU A 82 -26.31 25.75 -5.63
CA GLU A 82 -26.40 24.84 -6.77
C GLU A 82 -26.76 25.63 -8.03
N GLU A 83 -25.93 25.53 -9.07
CA GLU A 83 -26.20 26.10 -10.38
C GLU A 83 -25.65 25.19 -11.48
N THR A 84 -26.42 24.99 -12.55
CA THR A 84 -26.02 24.20 -13.72
C THR A 84 -26.09 25.07 -14.96
N ARG A 85 -25.02 25.08 -15.77
CA ARG A 85 -24.96 25.79 -17.05
C ARG A 85 -24.54 24.84 -18.16
N ASP A 86 -25.25 24.93 -19.28
CA ASP A 86 -24.82 24.32 -20.52
C ASP A 86 -23.76 25.23 -21.16
N ILE A 87 -22.57 24.68 -21.40
CA ILE A 87 -21.39 25.42 -21.86
C ILE A 87 -20.85 24.80 -23.15
N ILE A 88 -20.13 25.60 -23.94
CA ILE A 88 -19.40 25.14 -25.13
C ILE A 88 -17.92 25.20 -24.79
N LEU A 89 -17.29 24.04 -24.64
CA LEU A 89 -15.86 23.94 -24.37
C LEU A 89 -15.10 24.23 -25.65
N LYS A 90 -14.15 25.17 -25.61
CA LYS A 90 -13.18 25.40 -26.68
C LYS A 90 -11.92 24.58 -26.40
N LYS A 91 -11.23 24.16 -27.45
CA LYS A 91 -9.91 23.54 -27.30
C LYS A 91 -8.93 24.54 -26.64
N GLY A 92 -8.26 24.11 -25.57
CA GLY A 92 -7.41 24.95 -24.72
C GLY A 92 -8.13 25.39 -23.45
N ASP A 93 -7.75 26.56 -22.93
CA ASP A 93 -8.22 27.05 -21.64
C ASP A 93 -9.63 27.66 -21.72
N ASN A 94 -10.51 27.23 -20.82
CA ASN A 94 -11.85 27.76 -20.63
C ASN A 94 -11.98 28.24 -19.17
N SER A 95 -12.68 29.34 -18.94
CA SER A 95 -12.92 29.88 -17.60
C SER A 95 -14.38 30.31 -17.46
N PHE A 96 -14.99 29.96 -16.33
CA PHE A 96 -16.40 30.21 -16.03
C PHE A 96 -16.55 30.79 -14.63
N ASP A 97 -17.22 31.93 -14.52
CA ASP A 97 -17.49 32.61 -13.24
C ASP A 97 -18.91 32.35 -12.74
N PHE A 98 -19.03 32.07 -11.44
CA PHE A 98 -20.27 31.92 -10.71
C PHE A 98 -20.29 32.86 -9.51
N GLU A 99 -21.46 33.42 -9.21
CA GLU A 99 -21.67 34.30 -8.08
C GLU A 99 -22.85 33.79 -7.25
N PHE A 100 -22.57 33.50 -5.98
CA PHE A 100 -23.53 32.98 -5.00
C PHE A 100 -23.58 33.87 -3.76
N LYS A 101 -24.64 33.77 -2.95
CA LYS A 101 -24.65 34.30 -1.58
C LYS A 101 -24.45 33.17 -0.59
N THR A 102 -23.51 33.31 0.34
CA THR A 102 -23.30 32.31 1.40
C THR A 102 -24.53 32.23 2.31
N PRO A 103 -24.93 31.03 2.77
CA PRO A 103 -26.06 30.90 3.68
C PRO A 103 -25.69 31.44 5.08
N SER A 104 -26.71 31.86 5.83
CA SER A 104 -26.55 32.27 7.24
C SER A 104 -26.14 31.08 8.11
N CYS A 105 -25.16 31.26 9.00
CA CYS A 105 -24.70 30.25 9.98
C CYS A 105 -25.52 30.27 11.29
N GLU A 106 -26.83 30.51 11.18
CA GLU A 106 -27.81 30.48 12.29
C GLU A 106 -28.50 29.12 12.41
N GLU A 107 -29.08 28.84 13.59
CA GLU A 107 -29.79 27.59 13.89
C GLU A 107 -30.93 27.28 12.90
N CYS A 108 -31.53 28.32 12.29
CA CYS A 108 -32.62 28.18 11.33
C CYS A 108 -32.16 27.68 9.94
N SER A 109 -30.93 27.97 9.53
CA SER A 109 -30.41 27.57 8.21
C SER A 109 -29.87 26.14 8.20
N ALA A 110 -29.76 25.51 9.37
CA ALA A 110 -29.18 24.18 9.51
C ALA A 110 -27.75 24.05 8.94
N VAL A 111 -27.01 25.16 8.83
CA VAL A 111 -25.61 25.19 8.37
C VAL A 111 -24.74 25.60 9.55
N ALA A 112 -23.83 24.72 9.96
CA ALA A 112 -22.89 25.01 11.04
C ALA A 112 -21.75 25.92 10.53
N PRO A 113 -21.24 26.87 11.35
CA PRO A 113 -19.99 27.54 11.03
C PRO A 113 -18.83 26.52 10.98
N GLY A 114 -17.83 26.80 10.15
CA GLY A 114 -16.68 25.90 9.96
C GLY A 114 -16.37 25.62 8.49
N GLU A 115 -15.67 24.51 8.24
CA GLU A 115 -15.21 24.16 6.89
C GLU A 115 -16.33 23.56 6.03
N HIS A 116 -16.52 24.13 4.83
CA HIS A 116 -17.45 23.70 3.81
C HIS A 116 -16.75 23.52 2.47
N TYR A 117 -17.35 22.74 1.57
CA TYR A 117 -16.80 22.46 0.25
C TYR A 117 -17.73 22.95 -0.86
N ILE A 118 -17.12 23.46 -1.93
CA ILE A 118 -17.75 23.78 -3.20
C ILE A 118 -17.21 22.80 -4.23
N ASN A 119 -18.08 22.09 -4.94
CA ASN A 119 -17.69 21.21 -6.04
C ASN A 119 -18.03 21.85 -7.40
N ALA A 120 -17.18 21.60 -8.38
CA ALA A 120 -17.48 21.87 -9.79
C ALA A 120 -17.35 20.56 -10.56
N THR A 121 -18.35 20.27 -11.39
CA THR A 121 -18.48 19.04 -12.16
C THR A 121 -18.69 19.40 -13.62
N ILE A 122 -17.83 18.94 -14.52
CA ILE A 122 -18.02 19.07 -15.97
C ILE A 122 -18.25 17.68 -16.55
N ALA A 123 -19.39 17.50 -17.22
CA ALA A 123 -19.74 16.24 -17.91
C ALA A 123 -19.79 16.44 -19.42
N PHE A 124 -19.00 15.65 -20.16
CA PHE A 124 -19.03 15.53 -21.63
C PHE A 124 -18.49 14.15 -22.06
N ASN A 125 -18.96 13.65 -23.21
CA ASN A 125 -18.52 12.37 -23.79
C ASN A 125 -18.47 11.17 -22.80
N ARG A 126 -19.47 11.05 -21.91
CA ARG A 126 -19.57 10.04 -20.83
C ARG A 126 -18.47 10.10 -19.76
N ASN A 127 -17.60 11.11 -19.81
CA ASN A 127 -16.61 11.39 -18.80
C ASN A 127 -17.11 12.53 -17.91
N THR A 128 -16.81 12.43 -16.62
CA THR A 128 -17.18 13.43 -15.62
C THR A 128 -15.91 13.84 -14.89
N TYR A 129 -15.62 15.14 -14.92
CA TYR A 129 -14.48 15.74 -14.22
C TYR A 129 -15.03 16.48 -13.01
N GLU A 130 -14.49 16.18 -11.82
CA GLU A 130 -14.93 16.79 -10.56
C GLU A 130 -13.74 17.37 -9.80
N VAL A 131 -13.92 18.57 -9.27
CA VAL A 131 -12.94 19.25 -8.42
C VAL A 131 -13.65 19.91 -7.25
N TYR A 132 -12.95 20.08 -6.12
CA TYR A 132 -13.49 20.73 -4.92
C TYR A 132 -12.59 21.85 -4.42
N SER A 133 -13.21 22.95 -3.96
CA SER A 133 -12.57 24.01 -3.20
C SER A 133 -13.07 23.99 -1.76
N LYS A 134 -12.18 24.24 -0.80
CA LYS A 134 -12.53 24.36 0.62
C LYS A 134 -12.69 25.84 0.98
N ILE A 135 -13.78 26.16 1.67
CA ILE A 135 -14.03 27.49 2.26
C ILE A 135 -14.39 27.34 3.74
N THR A 136 -14.17 28.38 4.54
CA THR A 136 -14.59 28.46 5.93
C THR A 136 -15.72 29.49 6.04
N LEU A 137 -16.85 29.10 6.63
CA LEU A 137 -17.94 30.00 6.97
C LEU A 137 -17.85 30.42 8.44
N GLU A 138 -17.83 31.73 8.69
CA GLU A 138 -17.86 32.31 10.03
C GLU A 138 -19.24 32.92 10.35
N ARG A 139 -19.59 32.93 11.64
CA ARG A 139 -20.77 33.65 12.11
C ARG A 139 -20.49 35.14 12.06
N GLU A 140 -21.51 35.89 11.66
CA GLU A 140 -21.47 37.34 11.77
C GLU A 140 -21.34 37.73 13.25
N VAL A 141 -20.25 38.43 13.60
CA VAL A 141 -20.02 38.90 14.97
C VAL A 141 -20.96 40.09 15.21
N THR A 142 -22.17 39.81 15.68
CA THR A 142 -22.99 40.84 16.29
C THR A 142 -22.36 41.20 17.63
N ASN A 143 -21.67 42.35 17.68
CA ASN A 143 -21.18 42.94 18.91
C ASN A 143 -22.37 43.21 19.85
N VAL A 144 -22.61 42.30 20.79
CA VAL A 144 -23.42 42.56 21.98
C VAL A 144 -22.52 42.35 23.18
N SER A 145 -22.19 43.48 23.79
CA SER A 145 -21.49 43.64 25.05
C SER A 145 -22.32 43.17 26.24
N GLU A 146 -21.65 43.10 27.40
CA GLU A 146 -22.14 42.82 28.76
C GLU A 146 -22.20 41.34 29.17
N GLU A 147 -21.93 40.95 30.41
CA GLU A 147 -20.97 41.35 31.45
C GLU A 147 -21.12 40.27 32.54
N GLN A 148 -20.00 39.92 33.17
CA GLN A 148 -19.84 39.50 34.58
C GLN A 148 -20.43 38.20 35.18
N SER A 149 -19.55 37.66 36.03
CA SER A 149 -19.77 36.90 37.27
C SER A 149 -19.77 35.38 37.12
N GLY A 150 -18.96 34.59 37.83
CA GLY A 150 -18.03 34.83 38.93
C GLY A 150 -17.55 33.48 39.46
N ASN A 151 -16.39 33.47 40.10
CA ASN A 151 -15.66 32.33 40.68
C ASN A 151 -16.52 31.30 41.46
N THR A 152 -16.07 30.03 41.54
CA THR A 152 -15.49 29.40 42.76
C THR A 152 -15.07 27.96 42.48
N SER A 153 -13.90 27.59 43.00
CA SER A 153 -13.30 26.25 42.96
C SER A 153 -13.72 25.37 44.14
N ALA A 154 -13.81 24.06 43.88
CA ALA A 154 -13.38 22.94 44.74
C ALA A 154 -14.39 22.15 45.61
N GLN A 155 -14.34 20.82 45.34
CA GLN A 155 -14.47 19.63 46.20
C GLN A 155 -15.82 18.88 46.41
N VAL A 156 -15.85 17.67 45.81
CA VAL A 156 -16.01 16.31 46.41
C VAL A 156 -17.39 15.86 46.99
N GLU A 157 -17.85 14.75 46.37
CA GLU A 157 -18.70 13.62 46.82
C GLU A 157 -20.25 13.64 46.83
N GLN A 158 -20.77 12.75 45.96
CA GLN A 158 -21.85 11.76 46.11
C GLN A 158 -23.28 12.24 46.43
N THR A 159 -24.24 11.94 45.54
CA THR A 159 -25.12 10.75 45.65
C THR A 159 -26.04 10.67 44.40
N GLN A 160 -26.17 9.44 43.87
CA GLN A 160 -27.22 8.86 43.01
C GLN A 160 -28.64 9.39 43.35
N GLN A 161 -29.70 9.40 42.53
CA GLN A 161 -30.18 8.56 41.43
C GLN A 161 -31.50 9.20 40.94
N LEU A 162 -31.82 9.20 39.64
CA LEU A 162 -33.14 8.78 39.18
C LEU A 162 -33.08 8.26 37.74
N GLU A 163 -33.42 6.99 37.62
CA GLU A 163 -33.38 6.16 36.41
C GLU A 163 -34.36 6.65 35.32
N THR A 164 -34.00 6.41 34.06
CA THR A 164 -34.99 5.82 33.15
C THR A 164 -34.37 4.64 32.43
N ARG A 165 -34.73 3.46 32.94
CA ARG A 165 -34.43 2.13 32.42
C ARG A 165 -34.94 2.02 30.98
N LYS A 166 -34.05 1.99 29.98
CA LYS A 166 -34.36 1.58 28.61
C LYS A 166 -33.63 0.27 28.34
N ASN A 167 -34.38 -0.70 27.80
CA ASN A 167 -34.03 -2.10 27.63
C ASN A 167 -32.62 -2.29 27.00
N ASP A 168 -31.67 -2.77 27.78
CA ASP A 168 -30.25 -2.88 27.43
C ASP A 168 -29.99 -4.15 26.60
N ARG A 169 -30.26 -4.07 25.30
CA ARG A 169 -29.88 -5.07 24.27
C ARG A 169 -29.58 -4.41 22.92
N SER A 170 -29.11 -3.16 22.90
CA SER A 170 -28.74 -2.52 21.64
C SER A 170 -27.35 -2.97 21.22
N VAL A 171 -27.23 -3.56 20.04
CA VAL A 171 -25.92 -3.89 19.46
C VAL A 171 -25.23 -2.58 19.10
N THR A 172 -24.01 -2.36 19.57
CA THR A 172 -23.24 -1.16 19.19
C THR A 172 -22.55 -1.39 17.85
N VAL A 173 -22.64 -0.42 16.95
CA VAL A 173 -21.96 -0.40 15.66
C VAL A 173 -21.22 0.93 15.55
N GLU A 174 -19.90 0.86 15.50
CA GLU A 174 -19.01 2.03 15.44
C GLU A 174 -18.31 2.05 14.08
N TYR A 175 -18.56 3.09 13.28
CA TYR A 175 -17.96 3.27 11.96
C TYR A 175 -16.82 4.29 12.01
N PHE A 176 -15.63 3.86 11.62
CA PHE A 176 -14.42 4.67 11.56
C PHE A 176 -14.10 5.05 10.12
N TYR A 177 -13.96 6.35 9.88
CA TYR A 177 -13.76 6.91 8.54
C TYR A 177 -12.77 8.08 8.55
N ASP A 178 -12.24 8.38 7.37
CA ASP A 178 -11.53 9.63 7.06
C ASP A 178 -12.38 10.37 6.01
N PRO A 179 -12.68 11.66 6.17
CA PRO A 179 -13.39 12.45 5.16
C PRO A 179 -12.75 12.44 3.77
N ALA A 180 -11.42 12.31 3.67
CA ALA A 180 -10.68 12.25 2.42
C ALA A 180 -10.61 10.83 1.80
N CYS A 181 -11.17 9.81 2.45
CA CYS A 181 -11.07 8.43 2.03
C CYS A 181 -12.16 8.04 1.01
N GLN A 182 -11.77 7.85 -0.25
CA GLN A 182 -12.69 7.44 -1.33
C GLN A 182 -13.40 6.10 -1.06
N LYS A 183 -12.71 5.16 -0.40
CA LYS A 183 -13.29 3.87 0.01
C LYS A 183 -14.40 4.06 1.04
N CYS A 184 -14.23 5.02 1.94
CA CYS A 184 -15.15 5.37 3.00
C CYS A 184 -16.42 6.03 2.44
N ALA A 185 -16.29 6.86 1.41
CA ALA A 185 -17.43 7.45 0.70
C ALA A 185 -18.32 6.38 0.03
N LYS A 186 -17.71 5.30 -0.46
CA LYS A 186 -18.44 4.17 -1.09
C LYS A 186 -19.11 3.25 -0.06
N SER A 187 -18.44 2.95 1.05
CA SER A 187 -18.96 2.04 2.08
C SER A 187 -20.00 2.70 3.01
N ALA A 188 -19.88 4.00 3.28
CA ALA A 188 -20.79 4.74 4.16
C ALA A 188 -22.29 4.55 3.85
N PRO A 189 -22.77 4.69 2.59
CA PRO A 189 -24.20 4.53 2.31
C PRO A 189 -24.72 3.10 2.58
N VAL A 190 -23.88 2.08 2.38
CA VAL A 190 -24.23 0.68 2.64
C VAL A 190 -24.28 0.40 4.14
N ILE A 191 -23.31 0.91 4.90
CA ILE A 191 -23.28 0.77 6.36
C ILE A 191 -24.49 1.49 6.96
N ASP A 192 -24.77 2.71 6.51
CA ASP A 192 -25.92 3.50 6.95
C ASP A 192 -27.25 2.81 6.61
N SER A 193 -27.39 2.20 5.43
CA SER A 193 -28.63 1.51 5.03
C SER A 193 -28.87 0.24 5.85
N VAL A 194 -27.82 -0.55 6.10
CA VAL A 194 -27.89 -1.77 6.90
C VAL A 194 -28.25 -1.42 8.34
N VAL A 195 -27.55 -0.47 8.96
CA VAL A 195 -27.80 -0.11 10.36
C VAL A 195 -29.20 0.48 10.55
N ARG A 196 -29.66 1.35 9.62
CA ARG A 196 -31.04 1.85 9.64
C ARG A 196 -32.09 0.75 9.54
N SER A 197 -31.79 -0.37 8.87
CA SER A 197 -32.73 -1.49 8.77
C SER A 197 -32.98 -2.22 10.10
N TYR A 198 -32.09 -2.09 11.09
CA TYR A 198 -32.25 -2.66 12.44
C TYR A 198 -32.86 -1.67 13.46
N GLY A 199 -33.04 -0.40 13.09
CA GLY A 199 -33.73 0.62 13.90
C GLY A 199 -33.14 0.79 15.31
N ASP A 200 -34.01 0.86 16.31
CA ASP A 200 -33.63 1.09 17.73
C ASP A 200 -32.85 -0.08 18.38
N ASN A 201 -32.74 -1.22 17.69
CA ASN A 201 -31.98 -2.38 18.19
C ASN A 201 -30.46 -2.22 17.99
N VAL A 202 -30.02 -1.18 17.28
CA VAL A 202 -28.60 -0.89 17.02
C VAL A 202 -28.27 0.54 17.43
N SER A 203 -27.22 0.71 18.24
CA SER A 203 -26.62 2.02 18.51
C SER A 203 -25.53 2.29 17.47
N PHE A 204 -25.64 3.39 16.73
CA PHE A 204 -24.72 3.71 15.64
C PHE A 204 -23.93 4.97 15.90
N SER A 205 -22.60 4.85 15.91
CA SER A 205 -21.67 5.96 16.09
C SER A 205 -20.70 6.06 14.92
N LYS A 206 -20.36 7.28 14.51
CA LYS A 206 -19.35 7.52 13.47
C LYS A 206 -18.19 8.31 14.05
N TYR A 207 -16.97 7.83 13.82
CA TYR A 207 -15.74 8.44 14.32
C TYR A 207 -14.83 8.82 13.15
N ASN A 208 -14.49 10.10 13.08
CA ASN A 208 -13.44 10.57 12.17
C ASN A 208 -12.08 10.24 12.79
N VAL A 209 -11.27 9.41 12.14
CA VAL A 209 -9.96 8.99 12.67
C VAL A 209 -8.92 10.13 12.74
N LEU A 210 -9.22 11.28 12.14
CA LEU A 210 -8.41 12.49 12.22
C LEU A 210 -8.66 13.32 13.51
N THR A 211 -9.73 13.03 14.27
CA THR A 211 -9.97 13.67 15.57
C THR A 211 -9.28 12.90 16.69
N ASP A 212 -8.96 13.57 17.81
CA ASP A 212 -8.30 12.93 18.96
C ASP A 212 -9.14 11.75 19.52
N GLU A 213 -10.45 11.92 19.59
CA GLU A 213 -11.39 10.87 20.01
C GLU A 213 -11.34 9.67 19.05
N GLY A 214 -11.53 9.89 17.75
CA GLY A 214 -11.53 8.83 16.76
C GLY A 214 -10.18 8.11 16.64
N LEU A 215 -9.07 8.83 16.76
CA LEU A 215 -7.71 8.27 16.76
C LEU A 215 -7.45 7.41 18.01
N SER A 216 -7.92 7.84 19.17
CA SER A 216 -7.76 7.08 20.43
C SER A 216 -8.52 5.75 20.38
N LEU A 217 -9.76 5.76 19.88
CA LEU A 217 -10.57 4.56 19.68
C LEU A 217 -10.03 3.67 18.56
N ALA A 218 -9.52 4.27 17.47
CA ALA A 218 -8.87 3.52 16.40
C ALA A 218 -7.64 2.75 16.89
N LYS A 219 -6.86 3.34 17.81
CA LYS A 219 -5.75 2.66 18.48
C LYS A 219 -6.23 1.58 19.45
N LYS A 220 -7.28 1.85 20.25
CA LYS A 220 -7.91 0.89 21.18
C LYS A 220 -8.31 -0.40 20.44
N TYR A 221 -9.00 -0.27 19.30
CA TYR A 221 -9.46 -1.40 18.50
C TYR A 221 -8.43 -1.94 17.50
N GLN A 222 -7.22 -1.36 17.47
CA GLN A 222 -6.14 -1.75 16.55
C GLN A 222 -6.59 -1.77 15.08
N LEU A 223 -7.31 -0.72 14.66
CA LEU A 223 -7.88 -0.66 13.32
C LEU A 223 -6.77 -0.68 12.25
N PRO A 224 -6.84 -1.56 11.24
CA PRO A 224 -5.85 -1.63 10.17
C PRO A 224 -5.95 -0.41 9.24
N GLY A 225 -7.02 0.36 9.30
CA GLY A 225 -7.24 1.54 8.46
C GLY A 225 -8.72 1.85 8.34
N VAL A 226 -9.06 2.83 7.51
CA VAL A 226 -10.44 3.20 7.21
C VAL A 226 -10.79 2.82 5.76
N PRO A 227 -12.05 2.48 5.45
CA PRO A 227 -13.18 2.33 6.37
C PRO A 227 -13.08 1.07 7.23
N SER A 228 -13.44 1.18 8.51
CA SER A 228 -13.58 0.05 9.43
C SER A 228 -14.87 0.17 10.24
N VAL A 229 -15.51 -0.96 10.52
CA VAL A 229 -16.71 -1.05 11.36
C VAL A 229 -16.41 -2.00 12.52
N VAL A 230 -16.67 -1.56 13.75
CA VAL A 230 -16.59 -2.37 14.95
C VAL A 230 -18.00 -2.65 15.43
N VAL A 231 -18.34 -3.93 15.61
CA VAL A 231 -19.63 -4.36 16.14
C VAL A 231 -19.42 -4.95 17.54
N ASN A 232 -20.09 -4.35 18.53
CA ASN A 232 -20.11 -4.75 19.94
C ASN A 232 -18.72 -4.91 20.58
N GLU A 233 -17.77 -4.03 20.23
CA GLU A 233 -16.34 -4.07 20.60
C GLU A 233 -15.59 -5.38 20.26
N GLN A 234 -16.22 -6.33 19.58
CA GLN A 234 -15.70 -7.70 19.38
C GLN A 234 -15.39 -8.00 17.92
N LYS A 235 -16.29 -7.62 17.01
CA LYS A 235 -16.16 -7.94 15.59
C LYS A 235 -15.67 -6.71 14.82
N LEU A 236 -14.45 -6.79 14.31
CA LEU A 236 -13.90 -5.82 13.38
C LEU A 236 -14.18 -6.26 11.94
N ILE A 237 -14.72 -5.35 11.13
CA ILE A 237 -14.90 -5.47 9.69
C ILE A 237 -14.08 -4.36 9.05
N SER A 238 -13.06 -4.73 8.29
CA SER A 238 -12.15 -3.81 7.60
C SER A 238 -12.38 -3.82 6.08
N TYR A 239 -11.84 -2.85 5.35
CA TYR A 239 -11.88 -2.85 3.88
C TYR A 239 -11.39 -4.16 3.26
N GLY A 240 -10.42 -4.85 3.89
CA GLY A 240 -9.88 -6.11 3.40
C GLY A 240 -10.83 -7.31 3.49
N ASP A 241 -11.92 -7.22 4.28
CA ASP A 241 -12.86 -8.33 4.42
C ASP A 241 -13.88 -8.40 3.28
N TYR A 242 -14.08 -7.29 2.56
CA TYR A 242 -15.00 -7.19 1.43
C TYR A 242 -14.35 -6.65 0.16
N GLU A 243 -13.12 -6.12 0.22
CA GLU A 243 -12.29 -5.67 -0.91
C GLU A 243 -13.00 -4.72 -1.90
N GLY A 244 -13.96 -3.92 -1.42
CA GLY A 244 -14.77 -3.01 -2.24
C GLY A 244 -16.05 -3.62 -2.82
N ASN A 245 -16.35 -4.89 -2.56
CA ASN A 245 -17.63 -5.52 -2.87
C ASN A 245 -18.70 -5.10 -1.83
N MET A 246 -19.63 -4.25 -2.25
CA MET A 246 -20.66 -3.69 -1.36
C MET A 246 -21.70 -4.71 -0.90
N THR A 247 -22.04 -5.70 -1.74
CA THR A 247 -22.95 -6.79 -1.37
C THR A 247 -22.32 -7.66 -0.28
N ARG A 248 -21.01 -7.91 -0.38
CA ARG A 248 -20.27 -8.66 0.64
C ARG A 248 -20.16 -7.88 1.95
N LEU A 249 -19.96 -6.57 1.88
CA LEU A 249 -19.98 -5.69 3.04
C LEU A 249 -21.34 -5.74 3.77
N GLU A 250 -22.44 -5.65 3.03
CA GLU A 250 -23.78 -5.77 3.58
C GLU A 250 -24.00 -7.12 4.28
N GLU A 251 -23.64 -8.23 3.61
CA GLU A 251 -23.78 -9.59 4.15
C GLU A 251 -23.01 -9.77 5.47
N ILE A 252 -21.73 -9.40 5.49
CA ILE A 252 -20.87 -9.54 6.69
C ILE A 252 -21.36 -8.65 7.84
N LEU A 253 -21.83 -7.44 7.54
CA LEU A 253 -22.32 -6.51 8.55
C LEU A 253 -23.63 -7.00 9.18
N ARG A 254 -24.57 -7.51 8.36
CA ARG A 254 -25.81 -8.13 8.86
C ARG A 254 -25.53 -9.34 9.73
N GLU A 255 -24.67 -10.24 9.27
CA GLU A 255 -24.24 -11.41 10.02
C GLU A 255 -23.60 -11.01 11.37
N ALA A 256 -22.76 -9.96 11.38
CA ALA A 256 -22.13 -9.47 12.61
C ALA A 256 -23.14 -8.91 13.62
N ILE A 257 -24.14 -8.15 13.16
CA ILE A 257 -25.18 -7.57 14.01
C ILE A 257 -26.10 -8.66 14.57
N GLU A 258 -26.47 -9.65 13.75
CA GLU A 258 -27.32 -10.76 14.15
C GLU A 258 -26.62 -11.68 15.16
N ASN A 259 -25.36 -12.02 14.91
CA ASN A 259 -24.55 -12.80 15.85
C ASN A 259 -24.32 -12.06 17.17
N ALA A 260 -24.09 -10.74 17.13
CA ALA A 260 -23.97 -9.92 18.32
C ALA A 260 -25.29 -9.81 19.11
N SER A 261 -26.43 -10.00 18.46
CA SER A 261 -27.76 -10.01 19.09
C SER A 261 -28.09 -11.35 19.78
N LEU A 262 -27.44 -12.45 19.38
CA LEU A 262 -27.84 -13.81 19.76
C LEU A 262 -27.06 -14.40 20.95
N SER A 263 -25.82 -13.97 21.23
CA SER A 263 -25.06 -14.45 22.40
C SER A 263 -23.81 -13.59 22.69
N PRO A 264 -23.44 -13.36 23.96
CA PRO A 264 -22.10 -12.89 24.29
C PRO A 264 -21.10 -14.04 24.08
N ALA A 265 -20.01 -13.71 23.39
CA ALA A 265 -18.75 -14.43 23.28
C ALA A 265 -18.63 -15.63 22.31
N ILE A 266 -17.50 -15.56 21.58
CA ILE A 266 -16.76 -16.59 20.82
C ILE A 266 -17.22 -16.81 19.36
N ALA A 267 -16.85 -15.87 18.48
CA ALA A 267 -16.56 -16.18 17.09
C ALA A 267 -15.03 -16.27 16.89
N PRO A 268 -14.53 -17.19 16.05
CA PRO A 268 -13.10 -17.43 15.91
C PRO A 268 -12.43 -16.22 15.26
N VAL A 269 -11.46 -15.65 15.97
CA VAL A 269 -10.64 -14.55 15.49
C VAL A 269 -9.82 -15.07 14.30
N LYS A 270 -10.18 -14.63 13.09
CA LYS A 270 -9.30 -14.68 11.93
C LYS A 270 -8.21 -13.62 12.19
N GLN A 271 -7.18 -13.99 12.95
CA GLN A 271 -6.09 -13.07 13.31
C GLN A 271 -5.37 -12.64 12.03
N LYS A 272 -5.65 -11.42 11.55
CA LYS A 272 -4.72 -10.73 10.65
C LYS A 272 -3.45 -10.50 11.46
N ILE A 273 -2.36 -11.15 11.05
CA ILE A 273 -1.07 -11.06 11.72
C ILE A 273 -0.61 -9.61 11.62
N VAL A 274 -0.70 -8.82 12.69
CA VAL A 274 -0.03 -7.52 12.75
C VAL A 274 1.42 -7.80 13.08
N LEU A 275 2.30 -7.79 12.07
CA LEU A 275 3.72 -8.04 12.28
C LEU A 275 4.38 -6.77 12.86
N SER A 276 5.01 -6.90 14.03
CA SER A 276 5.85 -5.85 14.60
C SER A 276 7.14 -5.64 13.78
N VAL A 277 7.77 -4.46 13.86
CA VAL A 277 9.01 -4.16 13.11
C VAL A 277 10.11 -5.23 13.35
N PRO A 278 10.35 -5.68 14.60
CA PRO A 278 11.27 -6.80 14.86
C PRO A 278 10.85 -8.11 14.19
N SER A 279 9.55 -8.42 14.15
CA SER A 279 9.05 -9.63 13.49
C SER A 279 9.34 -9.57 11.98
N VAL A 280 9.11 -8.42 11.34
CA VAL A 280 9.41 -8.23 9.90
C VAL A 280 10.90 -8.35 9.62
N PHE A 281 11.75 -7.82 10.51
CA PHE A 281 13.20 -7.99 10.42
C PHE A 281 13.62 -9.47 10.48
N VAL A 282 13.03 -10.26 11.39
CA VAL A 282 13.31 -11.70 11.50
C VAL A 282 12.86 -12.45 10.24
N VAL A 283 11.70 -12.11 9.69
CA VAL A 283 11.24 -12.69 8.42
C VAL A 283 12.22 -12.35 7.29
N GLY A 284 12.69 -11.09 7.22
CA GLY A 284 13.72 -10.67 6.28
C GLY A 284 15.04 -11.44 6.46
N PHE A 285 15.48 -11.63 7.70
CA PHE A 285 16.67 -12.43 8.03
C PHE A 285 16.57 -13.87 7.54
N ILE A 286 15.43 -14.52 7.79
CA ILE A 286 15.16 -15.88 7.30
C ILE A 286 15.15 -15.91 5.76
N ALA A 287 14.52 -14.93 5.11
CA ALA A 287 14.54 -14.79 3.64
C ALA A 287 15.94 -14.49 3.07
N GLY A 288 16.82 -13.89 3.87
CA GLY A 288 18.24 -13.73 3.59
C GLY A 288 18.96 -15.07 3.41
N PHE A 289 18.65 -16.07 4.26
CA PHE A 289 19.18 -17.43 4.23
C PHE A 289 18.54 -18.32 3.14
N ASN A 290 18.68 -17.92 1.88
CA ASN A 290 18.23 -18.69 0.73
C ASN A 290 19.42 -19.26 -0.07
N PRO A 291 19.24 -20.09 -1.11
CA PRO A 291 20.37 -20.73 -1.80
C PRO A 291 21.07 -19.75 -2.72
N CYS A 292 20.44 -18.61 -3.05
CA CYS A 292 21.10 -17.49 -3.72
C CYS A 292 22.20 -16.92 -2.82
N LEU A 293 22.08 -17.03 -1.49
CA LEU A 293 23.16 -16.74 -0.55
C LEU A 293 24.42 -17.51 -0.93
N LEU A 294 24.34 -18.75 -1.42
CA LEU A 294 25.50 -19.56 -1.81
C LEU A 294 26.30 -18.97 -2.98
N ALA A 295 25.62 -18.28 -3.90
CA ALA A 295 26.31 -17.54 -4.95
C ALA A 295 27.04 -16.33 -4.37
N ILE A 296 26.42 -15.67 -3.39
CA ILE A 296 27.03 -14.56 -2.64
C ILE A 296 28.23 -15.05 -1.80
N LEU A 297 28.13 -16.21 -1.15
CA LEU A 297 29.25 -16.84 -0.43
C LEU A 297 30.45 -17.03 -1.35
N ALA A 298 30.21 -17.62 -2.54
CA ALA A 298 31.24 -17.91 -3.51
C ALA A 298 31.87 -16.63 -4.06
N PHE A 299 31.05 -15.61 -4.32
CA PHE A 299 31.52 -14.30 -4.75
C PHE A 299 32.40 -13.64 -3.69
N ILE A 300 31.94 -13.54 -2.44
CA ILE A 300 32.71 -12.94 -1.34
C ILE A 300 34.01 -13.73 -1.09
N ALA A 301 33.95 -15.06 -1.11
CA ALA A 301 35.13 -15.91 -0.97
C ALA A 301 36.14 -15.69 -2.10
N SER A 302 35.68 -15.63 -3.35
CA SER A 302 36.54 -15.40 -4.53
C SER A 302 37.16 -14.00 -4.52
N VAL A 303 36.39 -12.97 -4.16
CA VAL A 303 36.87 -11.59 -4.06
C VAL A 303 37.87 -11.44 -2.91
N SER A 304 37.62 -12.09 -1.78
CA SER A 304 38.55 -12.10 -0.65
C SER A 304 39.87 -12.82 -0.98
N LEU A 305 39.86 -13.79 -1.90
CA LEU A 305 41.07 -14.46 -2.40
C LEU A 305 41.81 -13.61 -3.44
N ALA A 306 41.07 -12.88 -4.29
CA ALA A 306 41.62 -12.04 -5.34
C ALA A 306 42.21 -10.72 -4.82
N THR A 307 41.66 -10.17 -3.74
CA THR A 307 42.18 -8.96 -3.09
C THR A 307 43.23 -9.35 -2.07
N THR A 308 44.46 -8.83 -2.23
CA THR A 308 45.71 -9.20 -1.51
C THR A 308 45.69 -8.92 0.01
N GLY A 309 44.71 -9.44 0.76
CA GLY A 309 44.70 -9.51 2.21
C GLY A 309 44.39 -8.22 2.99
N ARG A 310 44.13 -7.07 2.33
CA ARG A 310 43.68 -5.86 3.04
C ARG A 310 42.23 -6.01 3.48
N ARG A 311 42.03 -6.33 4.77
CA ARG A 311 40.71 -6.44 5.44
C ARG A 311 39.76 -5.28 5.12
N ARG A 312 40.30 -4.04 5.06
CA ARG A 312 39.54 -2.83 4.71
C ARG A 312 38.90 -2.91 3.33
N ASN A 313 39.60 -3.45 2.33
CA ASN A 313 39.09 -3.55 0.97
C ASN A 313 37.96 -4.59 0.87
N VAL A 314 38.13 -5.75 1.51
CA VAL A 314 37.08 -6.77 1.59
C VAL A 314 35.82 -6.22 2.26
N LEU A 315 35.98 -5.50 3.38
CA LEU A 315 34.88 -4.92 4.12
C LEU A 315 34.13 -3.84 3.33
N LEU A 316 34.86 -2.97 2.61
CA LEU A 316 34.24 -1.98 1.73
C LEU A 316 33.50 -2.61 0.55
N ILE A 317 34.03 -3.69 -0.05
CA ILE A 317 33.36 -4.42 -1.13
C ILE A 317 32.07 -5.06 -0.62
N VAL A 318 32.11 -5.75 0.52
CA VAL A 318 30.93 -6.34 1.16
C VAL A 318 29.88 -5.28 1.48
N LEU A 319 30.30 -4.11 1.97
CA LEU A 319 29.40 -3.00 2.29
C LEU A 319 28.73 -2.43 1.03
N MET A 320 29.50 -2.16 -0.03
CA MET A 320 28.96 -1.66 -1.30
C MET A 320 28.03 -2.67 -1.97
N PHE A 321 28.40 -3.95 -1.94
CA PHE A 321 27.56 -5.04 -2.44
C PHE A 321 26.24 -5.14 -1.69
N SER A 322 26.29 -5.08 -0.35
CA SER A 322 25.11 -5.09 0.53
C SER A 322 24.22 -3.87 0.32
N LEU A 323 24.83 -2.69 0.12
CA LEU A 323 24.13 -1.45 -0.21
C LEU A 323 23.40 -1.56 -1.55
N GLY A 324 24.03 -2.18 -2.55
CA GLY A 324 23.38 -2.48 -3.85
C GLY A 324 22.12 -3.31 -3.69
N ILE A 325 22.18 -4.39 -2.90
CA ILE A 325 21.00 -5.22 -2.60
C ILE A 325 19.91 -4.40 -1.91
N PHE A 326 20.28 -3.66 -0.86
CA PHE A 326 19.33 -2.88 -0.07
C PHE A 326 18.60 -1.82 -0.89
N VAL A 327 19.35 -1.03 -1.68
CA VAL A 327 18.80 0.05 -2.51
C VAL A 327 17.89 -0.50 -3.59
N THR A 328 18.31 -1.54 -4.31
CA THR A 328 17.48 -2.12 -5.37
C THR A 328 16.19 -2.71 -4.81
N TYR A 329 16.22 -3.35 -3.64
CA TYR A 329 15.03 -3.86 -2.97
C TYR A 329 14.11 -2.78 -2.41
N LEU A 330 14.64 -1.65 -1.96
CA LEU A 330 13.81 -0.48 -1.67
C LEU A 330 13.11 0.03 -2.92
N ILE A 331 13.85 0.23 -4.02
CA ILE A 331 13.29 0.73 -5.29
C ILE A 331 12.20 -0.21 -5.82
N VAL A 332 12.47 -1.52 -5.86
CA VAL A 332 11.50 -2.53 -6.31
C VAL A 332 10.29 -2.57 -5.38
N GLY A 333 10.48 -2.53 -4.06
CA GLY A 333 9.38 -2.52 -3.09
C GLY A 333 8.49 -1.29 -3.22
N ILE A 334 9.08 -0.10 -3.36
CA ILE A 334 8.35 1.16 -3.57
C ILE A 334 7.66 1.18 -4.93
N GLY A 335 8.33 0.71 -6.00
CA GLY A 335 7.74 0.62 -7.33
C GLY A 335 6.52 -0.30 -7.35
N LEU A 336 6.62 -1.46 -6.68
CA LEU A 336 5.52 -2.40 -6.56
C LEU A 336 4.34 -1.82 -5.79
N LEU A 337 4.58 -1.08 -4.70
CA LEU A 337 3.53 -0.37 -3.95
C LEU A 337 2.70 0.56 -4.84
N ASN A 338 3.37 1.41 -5.62
CA ASN A 338 2.72 2.38 -6.50
C ASN A 338 1.89 1.71 -7.62
N ILE A 339 2.42 0.65 -8.24
CA ILE A 339 1.73 -0.07 -9.33
C ILE A 339 0.45 -0.72 -8.82
N ILE A 340 0.51 -1.39 -7.66
CA ILE A 340 -0.66 -2.09 -7.12
C ILE A 340 -1.73 -1.07 -6.67
N GLU A 341 -1.36 0.15 -6.25
CA GLU A 341 -2.33 1.17 -5.82
C GLU A 341 -3.12 1.73 -7.00
N GLN A 342 -2.46 1.94 -8.14
CA GLN A 342 -3.08 2.52 -9.32
C GLN A 342 -3.94 1.51 -10.11
N LEU A 343 -3.60 0.22 -10.06
CA LEU A 343 -4.21 -0.80 -10.90
C LEU A 343 -4.61 -2.05 -10.09
N PRO A 344 -5.68 -1.99 -9.29
CA PRO A 344 -6.15 -3.12 -8.48
C PRO A 344 -6.56 -4.34 -9.32
N ALA A 345 -7.01 -4.12 -10.57
CA ALA A 345 -7.32 -5.19 -11.52
C ALA A 345 -6.09 -6.05 -11.90
N LEU A 346 -4.87 -5.49 -11.81
CA LEU A 346 -3.64 -6.23 -12.08
C LEU A 346 -3.11 -6.98 -10.86
N GLN A 347 -3.57 -6.67 -9.64
CA GLN A 347 -3.07 -7.29 -8.42
C GLN A 347 -3.25 -8.81 -8.43
N ALA A 348 -4.42 -9.29 -8.84
CA ALA A 348 -4.71 -10.72 -8.96
C ALA A 348 -3.82 -11.40 -10.02
N SER A 349 -3.63 -10.74 -11.17
CA SER A 349 -2.80 -11.26 -12.27
C SER A 349 -1.32 -11.33 -11.89
N ILE A 350 -0.78 -10.29 -11.26
CA ILE A 350 0.61 -10.24 -10.79
C ILE A 350 0.83 -11.29 -9.69
N LYS A 351 -0.11 -11.40 -8.73
CA LYS A 351 -0.04 -12.43 -7.69
C LYS A 351 -0.01 -13.83 -8.29
N ASN A 352 -0.95 -14.13 -9.19
CA ASN A 352 -1.01 -15.46 -9.82
C ASN A 352 0.25 -15.76 -10.63
N PHE A 353 0.75 -14.79 -11.40
CA PHE A 353 2.02 -14.92 -12.13
C PHE A 353 3.19 -15.23 -11.18
N LEU A 354 3.29 -14.53 -10.05
CA LEU A 354 4.33 -14.76 -9.06
C LEU A 354 4.20 -16.13 -8.38
N VAL A 355 2.98 -16.58 -8.05
CA VAL A 355 2.75 -17.92 -7.50
C VAL A 355 3.25 -19.00 -8.45
N ILE A 356 2.89 -18.89 -9.74
CA ILE A 356 3.33 -19.82 -10.78
C ILE A 356 4.85 -19.78 -10.90
N LEU A 357 5.44 -18.58 -10.99
CA LEU A 357 6.89 -18.40 -11.10
C LEU A 357 7.65 -19.02 -9.92
N VAL A 358 7.20 -18.76 -8.69
CA VAL A 358 7.81 -19.29 -7.45
C VAL A 358 7.65 -20.81 -7.38
N ALA A 359 6.49 -21.35 -7.77
CA ALA A 359 6.27 -22.80 -7.83
C ALA A 359 7.19 -23.48 -8.84
N VAL A 360 7.33 -22.91 -10.05
CA VAL A 360 8.23 -23.43 -11.09
C VAL A 360 9.69 -23.39 -10.61
N LEU A 361 10.13 -22.29 -10.01
CA LEU A 361 11.49 -22.19 -9.44
C LEU A 361 11.70 -23.20 -8.31
N GLY A 362 10.70 -23.38 -7.44
CA GLY A 362 10.72 -24.37 -6.36
C GLY A 362 10.88 -25.79 -6.89
N LEU A 363 10.04 -26.20 -7.84
CA LEU A 363 10.13 -27.50 -8.52
C LEU A 363 11.50 -27.68 -9.20
N TRP A 364 12.00 -26.64 -9.87
CA TRP A 364 13.31 -26.68 -10.52
C TRP A 364 14.45 -26.89 -9.51
N HIS A 365 14.39 -26.24 -8.35
CA HIS A 365 15.37 -26.42 -7.27
C HIS A 365 15.33 -27.84 -6.67
N VAL A 366 14.13 -28.42 -6.50
CA VAL A 366 13.99 -29.82 -6.04
C VAL A 366 14.51 -30.80 -7.08
N TYR A 367 14.13 -30.63 -8.35
CA TYR A 367 14.62 -31.44 -9.47
C TYR A 367 16.13 -31.37 -9.56
N ASP A 368 16.70 -30.16 -9.49
CA ASP A 368 18.12 -29.95 -9.58
C ASP A 368 18.85 -30.61 -8.38
N ALA A 369 18.32 -30.52 -7.15
CA ALA A 369 18.89 -31.22 -6.01
C ALA A 369 18.91 -32.75 -6.22
N TRP A 370 17.86 -33.33 -6.81
CA TRP A 370 17.83 -34.74 -7.19
C TRP A 370 18.83 -35.07 -8.31
N HIS A 371 18.91 -34.22 -9.34
CA HIS A 371 19.85 -34.35 -10.44
C HIS A 371 21.31 -34.34 -9.94
N MET A 372 21.65 -33.42 -9.04
CA MET A 372 22.99 -33.29 -8.44
C MET A 372 23.38 -34.45 -7.51
N ARG A 373 22.43 -35.31 -7.10
CA ARG A 373 22.76 -36.56 -6.40
C ARG A 373 23.25 -37.65 -7.36
N LYS A 374 22.81 -37.62 -8.62
CA LYS A 374 23.16 -38.60 -9.64
C LYS A 374 24.28 -38.13 -10.57
N ASN A 375 24.35 -36.82 -10.80
CA ASN A 375 25.32 -36.17 -11.68
C ASN A 375 26.13 -35.14 -10.91
N THR A 376 27.39 -34.93 -11.30
CA THR A 376 28.29 -33.95 -10.65
C THR A 376 27.94 -32.50 -10.97
N GLU A 377 27.28 -32.27 -12.12
CA GLU A 377 26.94 -30.95 -12.62
C GLU A 377 25.53 -30.51 -12.22
N SER A 378 25.37 -29.20 -12.08
CA SER A 378 24.07 -28.56 -11.80
C SER A 378 23.25 -28.48 -13.09
N SER A 379 21.94 -28.73 -13.02
CA SER A 379 21.02 -28.55 -14.15
C SER A 379 20.88 -27.07 -14.54
N PHE A 380 21.18 -26.14 -13.61
CA PHE A 380 21.44 -24.74 -13.98
C PHE A 380 22.75 -24.66 -14.77
N TYR A 381 22.63 -24.64 -16.10
CA TYR A 381 23.74 -24.33 -16.98
C TYR A 381 24.01 -22.83 -16.94
N THR A 382 25.07 -22.42 -16.25
CA THR A 382 25.55 -21.03 -16.34
C THR A 382 26.30 -20.87 -17.66
N PRO A 383 25.84 -20.01 -18.59
CA PRO A 383 26.53 -19.84 -19.86
C PRO A 383 27.95 -19.31 -19.63
N LYS A 384 28.92 -19.85 -20.38
CA LYS A 384 30.34 -19.49 -20.26
C LYS A 384 30.62 -17.99 -20.40
N SER A 385 29.74 -17.24 -21.06
CA SER A 385 29.79 -15.78 -21.18
C SER A 385 29.55 -15.09 -19.83
N PHE A 386 28.60 -15.59 -19.04
CA PHE A 386 28.34 -15.09 -17.69
C PHE A 386 29.51 -15.39 -16.76
N ILE A 387 30.09 -16.59 -16.86
CA ILE A 387 31.29 -16.97 -16.10
C ILE A 387 32.45 -16.04 -16.45
N ARG A 388 32.72 -15.81 -17.75
CA ARG A 388 33.77 -14.87 -18.20
C ARG A 388 33.52 -13.43 -17.76
N LEU A 389 32.27 -12.97 -17.81
CA LEU A 389 31.90 -11.64 -17.32
C LEU A 389 32.16 -11.53 -15.82
N THR A 390 31.74 -12.54 -15.05
CA THR A 390 31.95 -12.57 -13.59
C THR A 390 33.45 -12.63 -13.26
N GLU A 391 34.24 -13.44 -13.96
CA GLU A 391 35.70 -13.51 -13.80
C GLU A 391 36.42 -12.20 -14.19
N SER A 392 36.02 -11.56 -15.29
CA SER A 392 36.60 -10.29 -15.73
C SER A 392 36.28 -9.16 -14.75
N VAL A 393 35.07 -9.15 -14.18
CA VAL A 393 34.65 -8.18 -13.17
C VAL A 393 35.30 -8.47 -11.81
N THR A 394 35.54 -9.75 -11.48
CA THR A 394 36.22 -10.18 -10.24
C THR A 394 37.73 -9.90 -10.24
N LYS A 395 38.35 -9.73 -11.41
CA LYS A 395 39.78 -9.34 -11.51
C LYS A 395 40.01 -7.85 -11.25
N ASN A 396 39.06 -6.99 -11.59
CA ASN A 396 39.13 -5.54 -11.43
C ASN A 396 37.99 -5.03 -10.52
N VAL A 397 37.88 -5.60 -9.31
CA VAL A 397 36.79 -5.24 -8.38
C VAL A 397 36.99 -3.83 -7.85
N SER A 398 36.32 -2.89 -8.49
CA SER A 398 36.15 -1.53 -7.98
C SER A 398 34.97 -1.47 -6.99
N LEU A 399 34.97 -0.46 -6.12
CA LEU A 399 33.86 -0.23 -5.19
C LEU A 399 32.51 -0.04 -5.91
N PRO A 400 32.42 0.73 -7.03
CA PRO A 400 31.18 0.84 -7.79
C PRO A 400 30.75 -0.49 -8.43
N ALA A 401 31.70 -1.28 -8.95
CA ALA A 401 31.37 -2.58 -9.54
C ALA A 401 30.69 -3.50 -8.51
N SER A 402 31.17 -3.50 -7.27
CA SER A 402 30.58 -4.30 -6.19
C SER A 402 29.11 -3.93 -5.91
N PHE A 403 28.78 -2.63 -5.95
CA PHE A 403 27.41 -2.15 -5.81
C PHE A 403 26.50 -2.66 -6.94
N PHE A 404 26.91 -2.51 -8.21
CA PHE A 404 26.11 -2.96 -9.35
C PHE A 404 25.96 -4.47 -9.43
N ILE A 405 26.99 -5.23 -9.03
CA ILE A 405 26.88 -6.68 -8.91
C ILE A 405 25.83 -7.02 -7.83
N GLY A 406 25.88 -6.37 -6.67
CA GLY A 406 24.86 -6.54 -5.62
C GLY A 406 23.44 -6.24 -6.11
N ALA A 407 23.26 -5.12 -6.82
CA ALA A 407 22.00 -4.75 -7.45
C ALA A 407 21.49 -5.82 -8.44
N LEU A 408 22.35 -6.30 -9.35
CA LEU A 408 21.99 -7.34 -10.31
C LEU A 408 21.60 -8.66 -9.61
N PHE A 409 22.35 -9.07 -8.58
CA PHE A 409 22.02 -10.26 -7.78
C PHE A 409 20.67 -10.12 -7.08
N SER A 410 20.33 -8.91 -6.61
CA SER A 410 19.05 -8.65 -5.98
C SER A 410 17.88 -8.85 -6.94
N LEU A 411 17.98 -8.37 -8.19
CA LEU A 411 16.96 -8.54 -9.23
C LEU A 411 16.74 -10.01 -9.58
N ILE A 412 17.83 -10.80 -9.65
CA ILE A 412 17.74 -12.25 -9.88
C ILE A 412 17.02 -12.94 -8.72
N LYS A 413 17.25 -12.48 -7.48
CA LYS A 413 16.64 -13.03 -6.25
C LYS A 413 15.23 -12.46 -5.99
N ALA A 414 14.82 -11.41 -6.69
CA ALA A 414 13.57 -10.68 -6.45
C ALA A 414 12.31 -11.57 -6.46
N PRO A 415 12.13 -12.58 -7.33
CA PRO A 415 10.94 -13.43 -7.29
C PRO A 415 10.80 -14.23 -5.98
N CYS A 416 11.91 -14.64 -5.38
CA CYS A 416 11.93 -15.45 -4.16
C CYS A 416 11.70 -14.64 -2.88
N VAL A 417 12.06 -13.35 -2.91
CA VAL A 417 11.93 -12.42 -1.78
C VAL A 417 10.67 -11.56 -1.94
N GLY A 418 10.21 -11.40 -3.19
CA GLY A 418 9.03 -10.70 -3.69
C GLY A 418 7.72 -11.10 -3.03
N ALA A 419 7.54 -12.40 -2.82
CA ALA A 419 6.35 -12.97 -2.18
C ALA A 419 6.05 -12.35 -0.80
N VAL A 420 7.11 -12.11 -0.01
CA VAL A 420 6.96 -11.53 1.33
C VAL A 420 6.68 -10.02 1.25
N TYR A 421 7.08 -9.33 0.18
CA TYR A 421 6.68 -7.93 -0.01
C TYR A 421 5.17 -7.81 -0.17
N PHE A 422 4.47 -8.75 -0.80
CA PHE A 422 3.00 -8.69 -0.89
C PHE A 422 2.34 -8.68 0.50
N VAL A 423 2.86 -9.47 1.45
CA VAL A 423 2.39 -9.48 2.85
C VAL A 423 2.63 -8.13 3.53
N ILE A 424 3.83 -7.57 3.33
CA ILE A 424 4.23 -6.31 3.95
C ILE A 424 3.46 -5.13 3.33
N ILE A 425 3.14 -5.20 2.03
CA ILE A 425 2.42 -4.16 1.30
C ILE A 425 1.00 -3.96 1.84
N ASP A 426 0.28 -5.02 2.25
CA ASP A 426 -1.05 -4.88 2.87
C ASP A 426 -0.97 -4.05 4.18
N MET A 427 0.09 -4.24 4.96
CA MET A 427 0.33 -3.46 6.19
C MET A 427 0.86 -2.04 5.92
N VAL A 428 1.62 -1.84 4.85
CA VAL A 428 2.12 -0.52 4.44
C VAL A 428 0.95 0.39 4.04
N ARG A 429 -0.01 -0.18 3.29
CA ARG A 429 -1.23 0.51 2.82
C ARG A 429 -2.18 0.92 3.94
N SER A 430 -2.00 0.33 5.11
CA SER A 430 -2.78 0.54 6.32
C SER A 430 -2.48 1.89 7.01
N GLY A 431 -1.55 2.71 6.47
CA GLY A 431 -1.55 4.16 6.67
C GLY A 431 -0.72 4.72 7.82
N SER A 432 0.08 3.92 8.54
CA SER A 432 0.79 4.41 9.72
C SER A 432 2.05 5.27 9.45
N GLY A 433 2.44 5.56 8.20
CA GLY A 433 3.76 6.14 7.87
C GLY A 433 4.97 5.24 8.22
N GLN A 434 4.72 4.16 8.97
CA GLN A 434 5.67 3.11 9.32
C GLN A 434 5.92 2.12 8.18
N GLY A 435 5.15 2.14 7.09
CA GLY A 435 5.32 1.21 5.98
C GLY A 435 6.73 1.22 5.38
N MET A 436 7.33 2.41 5.26
CA MET A 436 8.73 2.53 4.81
C MET A 436 9.71 1.98 5.85
N LEU A 437 9.40 2.08 7.14
CA LEU A 437 10.20 1.49 8.21
C LEU A 437 10.13 -0.04 8.21
N TYR A 438 8.95 -0.63 7.98
CA TYR A 438 8.79 -2.08 7.81
C TYR A 438 9.55 -2.59 6.58
N LEU A 439 9.44 -1.87 5.45
CA LEU A 439 10.15 -2.20 4.22
C LEU A 439 11.67 -2.14 4.43
N ALA A 440 12.16 -1.08 5.10
CA ALA A 440 13.57 -0.94 5.44
C ALA A 440 14.04 -2.03 6.41
N ALA A 441 13.25 -2.35 7.44
CA ALA A 441 13.57 -3.40 8.42
C ALA A 441 13.63 -4.78 7.77
N TYR A 442 12.69 -5.09 6.89
CA TYR A 442 12.73 -6.32 6.08
C TYR A 442 14.00 -6.40 5.24
N ASN A 443 14.31 -5.34 4.49
CA ASN A 443 15.50 -5.27 3.64
C ASN A 443 16.79 -5.36 4.45
N LEU A 444 16.83 -4.77 5.64
CA LEU A 444 17.95 -4.88 6.57
C LEU A 444 18.14 -6.34 7.00
N GLY A 445 17.05 -7.02 7.34
CA GLY A 445 17.05 -8.45 7.65
C GLY A 445 17.63 -9.28 6.51
N VAL A 446 17.19 -9.05 5.27
CA VAL A 446 17.66 -9.79 4.09
C VAL A 446 19.16 -9.62 3.83
N VAL A 447 19.69 -8.42 4.10
CA VAL A 447 21.11 -8.07 3.89
C VAL A 447 22.01 -8.55 5.04
N LEU A 448 21.47 -8.70 6.24
CA LEU A 448 22.24 -9.03 7.44
C LEU A 448 23.09 -10.31 7.32
N PRO A 449 22.61 -11.47 6.80
CA PRO A 449 23.43 -12.67 6.67
C PRO A 449 24.67 -12.48 5.80
N VAL A 450 24.56 -11.62 4.77
CA VAL A 450 25.67 -11.29 3.87
C VAL A 450 26.71 -10.44 4.60
N LEU A 451 26.26 -9.43 5.36
CA LEU A 451 27.13 -8.59 6.18
C LEU A 451 27.85 -9.41 7.25
N VAL A 452 27.12 -10.24 8.00
CA VAL A 452 27.67 -11.08 9.08
C VAL A 452 28.78 -11.98 8.53
N LEU A 453 28.54 -12.64 7.40
CA LEU A 453 29.56 -13.51 6.83
C LEU A 453 30.73 -12.75 6.21
N GLY A 454 30.46 -11.67 5.46
CA GLY A 454 31.53 -10.87 4.88
C GLY A 454 32.46 -10.29 5.96
N PHE A 455 31.88 -9.91 7.11
CA PHE A 455 32.62 -9.55 8.31
C PHE A 455 33.41 -10.75 8.85
N ALA A 456 32.78 -11.92 9.04
CA ALA A 456 33.48 -13.11 9.51
C ALA A 456 34.71 -13.47 8.65
N ILE A 457 34.61 -13.38 7.32
CA ILE A 457 35.73 -13.60 6.38
C ILE A 457 36.80 -12.52 6.55
N ALA A 458 36.41 -11.25 6.66
CA ALA A 458 37.36 -10.15 6.88
C ALA A 458 38.14 -10.27 8.20
N PHE A 459 37.56 -10.90 9.23
CA PHE A 459 38.15 -11.07 10.56
C PHE A 459 38.86 -12.42 10.78
N GLY A 460 38.93 -13.29 9.77
CA GLY A 460 39.78 -14.49 9.81
C GLY A 460 39.09 -15.81 9.53
N LEU A 461 37.82 -15.82 9.13
CA LEU A 461 37.19 -17.04 8.62
C LEU A 461 37.82 -17.41 7.27
N ASN A 462 38.44 -18.59 7.19
CA ASN A 462 39.07 -19.04 5.95
C ASN A 462 38.01 -19.22 4.83
N PRO A 463 38.09 -18.45 3.72
CA PRO A 463 37.14 -18.54 2.60
C PRO A 463 37.11 -19.93 1.94
N GLU A 464 38.21 -20.68 1.98
CA GLU A 464 38.29 -22.05 1.43
C GLU A 464 37.42 -23.03 2.21
N LYS A 465 37.33 -22.84 3.54
CA LYS A 465 36.49 -23.67 4.41
C LYS A 465 35.01 -23.40 4.18
N VAL A 466 34.65 -22.13 3.96
CA VAL A 466 33.29 -21.72 3.58
C VAL A 466 32.91 -22.32 2.23
N GLU A 467 33.82 -22.25 1.25
CA GLU A 467 33.63 -22.81 -0.08
C GLU A 467 33.50 -24.34 -0.07
N LYS A 468 34.29 -25.02 0.77
CA LYS A 468 34.20 -26.47 0.99
C LYS A 468 32.85 -26.86 1.60
N PHE A 469 32.44 -26.20 2.69
CA PHE A 469 31.14 -26.43 3.32
C PHE A 469 29.99 -26.23 2.32
N ARG A 470 30.07 -25.15 1.52
CA ARG A 470 29.11 -24.85 0.46
C ARG A 470 29.01 -25.99 -0.54
N LYS A 471 30.15 -26.50 -1.04
CA LYS A 471 30.19 -27.61 -2.00
C LYS A 471 29.60 -28.90 -1.43
N GLU A 472 29.97 -29.25 -0.19
CA GLU A 472 29.50 -30.46 0.49
C GLU A 472 28.00 -30.45 0.74
N LYS A 473 27.45 -29.30 1.16
CA LYS A 473 26.02 -29.17 1.50
C LYS A 473 25.16 -28.66 0.34
N ARG A 474 25.72 -28.47 -0.87
CA ARG A 474 25.01 -27.85 -2.01
C ARG A 474 23.67 -28.50 -2.34
N VAL A 475 23.62 -29.83 -2.29
CA VAL A 475 22.41 -30.62 -2.57
C VAL A 475 21.34 -30.38 -1.52
N ALA A 476 21.72 -30.47 -0.23
CA ALA A 476 20.81 -30.24 0.88
C ALA A 476 20.25 -28.82 0.86
N MET A 477 21.08 -27.83 0.56
CA MET A 477 20.66 -26.42 0.49
C MET A 477 19.72 -26.14 -0.70
N ARG A 478 19.96 -26.76 -1.87
CA ARG A 478 19.02 -26.66 -3.02
C ARG A 478 17.69 -27.33 -2.71
N LEU A 479 17.70 -28.49 -2.08
CA LEU A 479 16.47 -29.19 -1.68
C LEU A 479 15.67 -28.38 -0.67
N PHE A 480 16.33 -27.89 0.40
CA PHE A 480 15.70 -27.05 1.42
C PHE A 480 15.03 -25.83 0.78
N THR A 481 15.72 -25.16 -0.14
CA THR A 481 15.12 -24.00 -0.80
C THR A 481 13.94 -24.38 -1.68
N GLY A 482 14.07 -25.43 -2.49
CA GLY A 482 12.98 -25.86 -3.36
C GLY A 482 11.71 -26.13 -2.55
N ILE A 483 11.86 -26.82 -1.41
CA ILE A 483 10.75 -27.07 -0.47
C ILE A 483 10.19 -25.77 0.09
N THR A 484 11.03 -24.85 0.58
CA THR A 484 10.59 -23.56 1.13
C THR A 484 9.85 -22.72 0.10
N LEU A 485 10.32 -22.65 -1.15
CA LEU A 485 9.63 -21.94 -2.23
C LEU A 485 8.26 -22.56 -2.55
N LEU A 486 8.15 -23.89 -2.55
CA LEU A 486 6.88 -24.58 -2.76
C LEU A 486 5.89 -24.31 -1.62
N ILE A 487 6.37 -24.30 -0.36
CA ILE A 487 5.55 -23.92 0.79
C ILE A 487 5.06 -22.48 0.64
N ILE A 488 5.94 -21.53 0.30
CA ILE A 488 5.56 -20.13 0.08
C ILE A 488 4.52 -20.01 -1.04
N ALA A 489 4.73 -20.68 -2.18
CA ALA A 489 3.77 -20.66 -3.28
C ALA A 489 2.39 -21.22 -2.86
N ALA A 490 2.38 -22.31 -2.09
CA ALA A 490 1.13 -22.89 -1.56
C ALA A 490 0.43 -21.95 -0.57
N LEU A 491 1.16 -21.32 0.34
CA LEU A 491 0.62 -20.34 1.29
C LEU A 491 0.06 -19.10 0.57
N MET A 492 0.74 -18.62 -0.47
CA MET A 492 0.26 -17.51 -1.31
C MET A 492 -1.01 -17.88 -2.06
N GLN A 493 -1.09 -19.08 -2.62
CA GLN A 493 -2.27 -19.58 -3.33
C GLN A 493 -3.47 -19.74 -2.38
N ALA A 494 -3.23 -20.13 -1.12
CA ALA A 494 -4.25 -20.25 -0.09
C ALA A 494 -4.70 -18.90 0.49
N ASN A 495 -4.15 -17.77 0.01
CA ASN A 495 -4.39 -16.43 0.57
C ASN A 495 -4.09 -16.34 2.08
N ILE A 496 -3.17 -17.17 2.59
CA ILE A 496 -2.68 -17.09 3.98
C ILE A 496 -1.64 -15.96 4.09
N ILE A 497 -0.86 -15.78 3.02
CA ILE A 497 0.12 -14.70 2.83
C ILE A 497 -0.09 -13.99 1.50
#